data_AF-A0A5J6N1L5-F1
#
_entry.id   AF-A0A5J6N1L5-F1
#
_cell.length_a   1.000
_cell.length_b   1.000
_cell.length_c   1.000
_cell.angle_alpha   90.00
_cell.angle_beta   90.00
_cell.angle_gamma   90.00
#
_symmetry.space_group_name_H-M   'P 1'
#
loop_
_entity.id
_entity.type
_entity.pdbx_description
1 polymer ?
#
loop_
_entity_poly.entity_id
_entity_poly.type
_entity_poly.pdbx_seq_one_letter_code
_entity_poly.pdbx_strand_id
1 'polypeptide(L)'
;MADDFDFLAAASGGMALQTRDRRTVRIDRIAAGEGLIFGEVPMHGACSWRADGRYTQAPFGAPGPLDLMPPAAGGTTAQPRASLKDALEAGDGRPFCCD
;
A
#
# COMPACT_ATOMS: atom_id res chain seq x y z
N MET A 1 -3.29 25.78 -1.63
CA MET A 1 -3.91 24.80 -0.71
C MET A 1 -3.40 23.45 -1.16
N ALA A 2 -2.60 22.78 -0.34
CA ALA A 2 -2.14 21.44 -0.67
C ALA A 2 -3.39 20.55 -0.66
N ASP A 3 -3.64 19.87 -1.77
CA ASP A 3 -4.62 18.80 -1.89
C ASP A 3 -4.11 17.67 -0.99
N ASP A 4 -4.54 17.68 0.27
CA ASP A 4 -4.20 16.64 1.23
C ASP A 4 -4.96 15.39 0.81
N PHE A 5 -4.24 14.31 0.54
CA PHE A 5 -4.83 13.08 0.04
C PHE A 5 -5.71 12.46 1.12
N ASP A 6 -7.01 12.30 0.85
CA ASP A 6 -7.94 11.68 1.79
C ASP A 6 -7.76 10.16 1.81
N PHE A 7 -7.01 9.68 2.79
CA PHE A 7 -6.79 8.25 3.00
C PHE A 7 -8.04 7.53 3.50
N LEU A 8 -8.98 8.21 4.17
CA LEU A 8 -10.22 7.55 4.61
C LEU A 8 -11.10 7.19 3.43
N ALA A 9 -11.17 8.05 2.42
CA ALA A 9 -11.91 7.79 1.20
C ALA A 9 -11.23 6.74 0.31
N ALA A 10 -9.89 6.72 0.29
CA ALA A 10 -9.12 5.84 -0.60
C ALA A 10 -8.83 4.44 -0.02
N ALA A 11 -8.72 4.30 1.29
CA ALA A 11 -8.37 3.03 1.92
C ALA A 11 -9.54 2.04 1.91
N SER A 12 -9.22 0.75 1.93
CA SER A 12 -10.18 -0.33 2.16
C SER A 12 -9.55 -1.47 2.96
N GLY A 13 -10.38 -2.25 3.66
CA GLY A 13 -9.90 -3.43 4.39
C GLY A 13 -9.17 -4.41 3.47
N GLY A 14 -7.99 -4.87 3.89
CA GLY A 14 -7.10 -5.71 3.09
C GLY A 14 -6.20 -4.97 2.11
N MET A 15 -6.36 -3.66 1.93
CA MET A 15 -5.49 -2.85 1.07
C MET A 15 -4.06 -2.81 1.63
N ALA A 16 -3.08 -2.89 0.73
CA ALA A 16 -1.69 -2.65 1.05
C ALA A 16 -1.35 -1.18 0.74
N LEU A 17 -0.91 -0.45 1.76
CA LEU A 17 -0.33 0.89 1.64
C LEU A 17 1.15 0.84 2.03
N GLN A 18 1.83 1.99 1.96
CA GLN A 18 3.20 2.12 2.44
C GLN A 18 3.32 3.28 3.43
N THR A 19 4.17 3.10 4.43
CA THR A 19 4.65 4.19 5.27
C THR A 19 5.73 5.01 4.54
N ARG A 20 6.06 6.19 5.09
CA ARG A 20 7.13 7.06 4.60
C ARG A 20 8.50 6.39 4.61
N ASP A 21 8.76 5.49 5.56
CA ASP A 21 9.98 4.67 5.59
C ASP A 21 9.91 3.42 4.68
N ARG A 22 8.92 3.36 3.77
CA ARG A 22 8.71 2.31 2.77
C ARG A 22 8.38 0.94 3.34
N ARG A 23 7.78 0.88 4.53
CA ARG A 23 7.23 -0.37 5.06
C ARG A 23 5.83 -0.58 4.52
N THR A 24 5.55 -1.83 4.16
CA THR A 24 4.18 -2.23 3.78
C THR A 24 3.27 -2.14 4.99
N VAL A 25 2.11 -1.53 4.81
CA VAL A 25 1.02 -1.48 5.77
C VAL A 25 -0.13 -2.31 5.24
N ARG A 26 -0.65 -3.25 6.03
CA ARG A 26 -1.88 -3.96 5.70
C ARG A 26 -3.04 -3.33 6.46
N ILE A 27 -3.97 -2.72 5.74
CA ILE A 27 -5.17 -2.13 6.34
C ILE A 27 -6.08 -3.26 6.81
N ASP A 28 -6.45 -3.23 8.08
CA ASP A 28 -7.34 -4.22 8.70
C ASP A 28 -8.79 -3.73 8.66
N ARG A 29 -9.02 -2.52 9.16
CA ARG A 29 -10.35 -1.92 9.24
C ARG A 29 -10.29 -0.40 9.15
N ILE A 30 -11.42 0.21 8.77
CA ILE A 30 -11.58 1.67 8.70
C ILE A 30 -12.75 2.06 9.59
N ALA A 31 -12.51 2.98 10.52
CA ALA A 31 -13.53 3.57 11.37
C ALA A 31 -13.82 5.00 10.88
N ALA A 32 -14.60 5.10 9.80
CA ALA A 32 -14.91 6.38 9.17
C ALA A 32 -15.58 7.39 10.15
N GLY A 33 -16.42 6.90 11.07
CA GLY A 33 -17.06 7.74 12.09
C GLY A 33 -16.08 8.33 13.11
N GLU A 34 -14.93 7.71 13.30
CA GLU A 34 -13.85 8.19 14.19
C GLU A 34 -12.76 8.94 13.42
N GLY A 35 -12.81 8.92 12.09
CA GLY A 35 -11.77 9.46 11.22
C GLY A 35 -10.45 8.68 11.28
N LEU A 36 -10.53 7.37 11.58
CA LEU A 36 -9.36 6.53 11.82
C LEU A 36 -9.26 5.34 10.87
N ILE A 37 -8.02 5.02 10.52
CA ILE A 37 -7.62 3.87 9.71
C ILE A 37 -6.79 2.96 10.61
N PHE A 38 -7.10 1.67 10.66
CA PHE A 38 -6.36 0.69 11.45
C PHE A 38 -5.71 -0.35 10.54
N GLY A 39 -4.55 -0.80 10.94
CA GLY A 39 -3.80 -1.79 10.17
C GLY A 39 -2.55 -2.25 10.89
N GLU A 40 -1.78 -3.06 10.20
CA GLU A 40 -0.56 -3.67 10.75
C GLU A 40 0.66 -3.26 9.93
N VAL A 41 1.74 -2.91 10.64
CA VAL A 41 3.05 -2.69 10.06
C VAL A 41 4.00 -3.78 10.56
N PRO A 42 4.71 -4.49 9.67
CA PRO A 42 5.67 -5.52 10.06
C PRO A 42 6.67 -5.01 11.11
N MET A 43 6.88 -5.83 12.14
CA MET A 43 7.72 -5.56 13.32
C MET A 43 7.24 -4.46 14.27
N HIS A 44 6.27 -3.61 13.88
CA HIS A 44 5.62 -2.65 14.78
C HIS A 44 4.30 -3.18 15.34
N GLY A 45 3.60 -4.03 14.58
CA GLY A 45 2.29 -4.56 14.94
C GLY A 45 1.16 -3.61 14.59
N ALA A 46 0.08 -3.66 15.40
CA ALA A 46 -1.13 -2.87 15.17
C ALA A 46 -0.87 -1.37 15.31
N CYS A 47 -1.26 -0.62 14.30
CA CYS A 47 -1.09 0.82 14.19
C CYS A 47 -2.40 1.48 13.75
N SER A 48 -2.51 2.79 13.98
CA SER A 48 -3.62 3.59 13.48
C SER A 48 -3.18 4.92 12.92
N TRP A 49 -3.92 5.39 11.92
CA TRP A 49 -3.67 6.63 11.19
C TRP A 49 -4.94 7.47 11.10
N ARG A 50 -4.73 8.77 10.93
CA ARG A 50 -5.79 9.76 10.67
C ARG A 50 -6.14 9.81 9.18
N ALA A 51 -7.15 10.61 8.85
CA ALA A 51 -7.58 10.90 7.47
C ALA A 51 -6.45 11.40 6.57
N ASP A 52 -5.53 12.20 7.11
CA ASP A 52 -4.38 12.77 6.40
C ASP A 52 -3.18 11.79 6.33
N GLY A 53 -3.38 10.55 6.78
CA GLY A 53 -2.35 9.51 6.78
C GLY A 53 -1.33 9.62 7.92
N ARG A 54 -1.46 10.60 8.83
CA ARG A 54 -0.55 10.72 9.98
C ARG A 54 -0.75 9.63 11.01
N TYR A 55 0.35 9.12 11.53
CA TYR A 55 0.33 8.14 12.61
C TYR A 55 -0.18 8.77 13.92
N THR A 56 -1.15 8.10 14.57
CA THR A 56 -1.88 8.67 15.72
C THR A 56 -1.03 8.78 16.98
N GLN A 57 -0.05 7.89 17.18
CA GLN A 57 0.84 7.91 18.35
C GLN A 57 2.16 8.66 18.08
N ALA A 58 2.24 9.45 17.01
CA ALA A 58 3.41 10.27 16.76
C ALA A 58 3.59 11.30 17.90
N PRO A 59 4.81 11.44 18.46
CA PRO A 59 5.06 12.41 19.51
C PRO A 59 4.76 13.82 18.98
N PHE A 60 3.93 14.56 19.71
CA PHE A 60 3.47 15.90 19.35
C PHE A 60 2.75 16.00 17.99
N GLY A 61 2.26 14.89 17.42
CA GLY A 61 1.61 14.87 16.10
C GLY A 61 2.53 15.28 14.94
N ALA A 62 3.83 15.19 15.15
CA ALA A 62 4.84 15.51 14.15
C ALA A 62 4.85 14.45 13.03
N PRO A 63 5.16 14.84 11.79
CA PRO A 63 5.31 13.88 10.71
C PRO A 63 6.46 12.91 11.03
N GLY A 64 6.18 11.62 10.88
CA GLY A 64 7.04 10.53 11.28
C GLY A 64 7.28 9.50 10.19
N PRO A 65 8.18 8.54 10.44
CA PRO A 65 8.47 7.46 9.49
C PRO A 65 7.23 6.57 9.22
N LEU A 66 6.32 6.47 10.19
CA LEU A 66 5.12 5.64 10.12
C LEU A 66 3.92 6.32 9.45
N ASP A 67 4.05 7.57 8.97
CA ASP A 67 2.97 8.22 8.22
C ASP A 67 2.74 7.51 6.89
N LEU A 68 1.47 7.39 6.48
CA LEU A 68 1.09 6.79 5.21
C LEU A 68 1.53 7.67 4.04
N MET A 69 1.96 7.00 2.98
CA MET A 69 2.17 7.62 1.68
C MET A 69 0.99 7.35 0.76
N PRO A 70 0.54 8.34 -0.03
CA PRO A 70 -0.51 8.12 -1.00
C PRO A 70 -0.07 7.00 -1.97
N PRO A 71 -0.97 6.09 -2.35
CA PRO A 71 -0.65 5.07 -3.33
C PRO A 71 -0.21 5.75 -4.62
N ALA A 72 0.94 5.36 -5.17
CA ALA A 72 1.36 5.87 -6.47
C ALA A 72 0.24 5.63 -7.49
N ALA A 73 -0.10 6.65 -8.28
CA ALA A 73 -1.27 6.73 -9.16
C ALA A 73 -1.34 5.68 -10.30
N GLY A 74 -0.58 4.59 -10.22
CA GLY A 74 -0.59 3.46 -11.16
C GLY A 74 -0.48 2.08 -10.50
N GLY A 75 -0.74 1.97 -9.18
CA GLY A 75 -0.46 0.75 -8.41
C GLY A 75 -1.66 -0.17 -8.13
N THR A 76 -2.81 -0.01 -8.78
CA THR A 76 -3.97 -0.92 -8.60
C THR A 76 -4.07 -1.94 -9.72
N THR A 77 -2.96 -2.62 -10.00
CA THR A 77 -3.03 -3.99 -10.50
C THR A 77 -2.07 -4.79 -9.65
N ALA A 78 -2.60 -5.57 -8.71
CA ALA A 78 -1.97 -6.84 -8.41
C ALA A 78 -1.93 -7.61 -9.74
N GLN A 79 -0.90 -7.37 -10.55
CA GLN A 79 -0.64 -8.26 -11.67
C GLN A 79 -0.35 -9.61 -11.01
N PRO A 80 -1.12 -10.66 -11.31
CA PRO A 80 -0.68 -11.99 -10.95
C PRO A 80 0.71 -12.12 -11.55
N ARG A 81 1.74 -12.29 -10.71
CA ARG A 81 3.05 -12.69 -11.20
C ARG A 81 2.84 -14.10 -11.75
N ALA A 82 2.45 -14.18 -13.02
CA ALA A 82 2.56 -15.39 -13.79
C ALA A 82 4.02 -15.80 -13.62
N SER A 83 4.21 -16.90 -12.90
CA SER A 83 5.52 -17.46 -12.63
C SER A 83 6.25 -17.59 -13.96
N LEU A 84 7.55 -17.28 -13.99
CA LEU A 84 8.40 -17.42 -15.19
C LEU A 84 8.24 -18.81 -15.86
N LYS A 85 7.81 -19.80 -15.07
CA LYS A 85 7.47 -21.15 -15.52
C LYS A 85 6.31 -21.20 -16.52
N ASP A 86 5.25 -20.42 -16.30
CA ASP A 86 4.04 -20.39 -17.16
C ASP A 86 4.34 -19.79 -18.55
N ALA A 87 5.23 -18.79 -18.60
CA ALA A 87 5.71 -18.19 -19.85
C ALA A 87 6.64 -19.11 -20.65
N LEU A 88 7.29 -20.09 -20.00
CA LEU A 88 8.18 -21.04 -20.65
C LEU A 88 7.41 -22.21 -21.29
N GLU A 89 6.31 -22.65 -20.68
CA GLU A 89 5.50 -23.77 -21.19
C GLU A 89 4.55 -23.35 -22.32
N ALA A 90 4.26 -22.06 -22.46
CA ALA A 90 3.55 -21.50 -23.63
C ALA A 90 4.43 -21.40 -24.89
N GLY A 91 5.72 -21.75 -24.80
CA GLY A 91 6.75 -21.58 -25.83
C GLY A 91 7.06 -22.83 -26.67
N ASP A 92 6.15 -23.80 -26.78
CA ASP A 92 6.32 -24.99 -27.63
C ASP A 92 6.03 -24.70 -29.13
N GLY A 93 6.74 -23.71 -29.69
CA GLY A 93 6.53 -23.26 -31.07
C GLY A 93 7.63 -22.35 -31.60
N ARG A 94 8.84 -22.91 -31.76
CA ARG A 94 10.03 -22.29 -32.40
C ARG A 94 9.89 -22.27 -33.95
N PRO A 95 10.62 -21.41 -34.72
CA PRO A 95 12.05 -21.18 -34.51
C PRO A 95 12.62 -19.76 -34.73
N PHE A 96 13.77 -19.57 -34.07
CA PHE A 96 14.94 -18.80 -34.49
C PHE A 96 14.86 -18.09 -35.85
N CYS A 97 14.93 -16.76 -35.81
CA CYS A 97 15.69 -16.00 -36.81
C CYS A 97 16.84 -15.30 -36.07
N CYS A 98 18.04 -15.84 -36.24
CA CYS A 98 19.28 -15.08 -36.06
C CYS A 98 19.36 -14.03 -37.17
N ASP A 99 19.80 -12.83 -36.82
CA ASP A 99 20.56 -11.95 -37.73
C ASP A 99 22.03 -12.33 -37.62
#